data_AF-A0A6J3HJ38-F1
#
_entry.id   AF-A0A6J3HJ38-F1
#
_cell.length_a   1.000
_cell.length_b   1.000
_cell.length_c   1.000
_cell.angle_alpha   90.00
_cell.angle_beta   90.00
_cell.angle_gamma   90.00
#
_symmetry.space_group_name_H-M   'P 1'
#
loop_
_entity.id
_entity.type
_entity.pdbx_description
1 polymer ?
#
loop_
_entity_poly.entity_id
_entity_poly.type
_entity_poly.pdbx_seq_one_letter_code
_entity_poly.pdbx_strand_id
1 'polypeptide(L)'
;SESVLLHMPQPVNPELSAEPITGLRVRLNQFLVNVTLHPERANSHIFLHGDLRSVNVGCEPQENPHITATPGCFLAWGAQSFTSGKYYWEVQVGDSWNWAFGVCNDYWKENSWNDKRDEEDGLFLLGCVKDSHCALFTTSPLMFQYVPRPTGQLGIFLDYEGRTVSFVNVDQSSLIHTISNCTFSPYIWPIFCCSHV
;
A
#
# COMPACT_ATOMS: atom_id res chain seq x y z
N SER A 1 -9.27 21.12 44.86
CA SER A 1 -9.00 19.69 45.11
C SER A 1 -8.82 18.97 43.80
N GLU A 2 -7.57 18.79 43.39
CA GLU A 2 -7.12 18.28 42.08
C GLU A 2 -7.03 16.75 42.03
N SER A 3 -7.90 16.04 42.76
CA SER A 3 -7.76 14.60 42.97
C SER A 3 -8.59 13.71 42.04
N VAL A 4 -9.08 14.23 40.89
CA VAL A 4 -9.95 13.47 39.97
C VAL A 4 -9.33 13.20 38.58
N LEU A 5 -8.14 13.73 38.27
CA LEU A 5 -7.55 13.60 36.92
C LEU A 5 -6.62 12.39 36.69
N LEU A 6 -6.41 11.51 37.67
CA LEU A 6 -5.28 10.58 37.63
C LEU A 6 -5.54 9.14 37.14
N HIS A 7 -6.73 8.80 36.63
CA HIS A 7 -6.94 7.49 35.99
C HIS A 7 -7.75 7.63 34.70
N MET A 8 -7.17 8.29 33.70
CA MET A 8 -7.55 7.97 32.33
C MET A 8 -7.03 6.56 32.03
N PRO A 9 -7.87 5.61 31.62
CA PRO A 9 -7.37 4.32 31.14
C PRO A 9 -6.41 4.59 29.97
N GLN A 10 -5.23 3.98 30.02
CA GLN A 10 -4.36 4.00 28.85
C GLN A 10 -5.11 3.37 27.68
N PRO A 11 -5.06 3.95 26.47
CA PRO A 11 -5.62 3.32 25.30
C PRO A 11 -4.95 1.97 25.13
N VAL A 12 -5.72 0.90 25.36
CA VAL A 12 -5.30 -0.46 25.02
C VAL A 12 -5.20 -0.47 23.51
N ASN A 13 -3.99 -0.56 22.99
CA ASN A 13 -3.76 -0.73 21.57
C ASN A 13 -3.95 -2.23 21.30
N PRO A 14 -5.07 -2.68 20.69
CA PRO A 14 -5.27 -4.09 20.43
C PRO A 14 -4.39 -4.43 19.23
N GLU A 15 -3.15 -4.84 19.49
CA GLU A 15 -2.35 -5.52 18.48
C GLU A 15 -3.08 -6.83 18.14
N LEU A 16 -3.94 -6.78 17.12
CA LEU A 16 -4.54 -7.97 16.54
C LEU A 16 -3.42 -8.70 15.79
N SER A 17 -2.73 -9.62 16.47
CA SER A 17 -1.80 -10.53 15.81
C SER A 17 -2.61 -11.54 15.00
N ALA A 18 -2.51 -11.47 13.67
CA ALA A 18 -3.09 -12.48 12.80
C ALA A 18 -2.22 -13.75 12.80
N GLU A 19 -2.82 -14.88 13.12
CA GLU A 19 -2.14 -16.18 13.10
C GLU A 19 -1.73 -16.59 11.68
N PRO A 20 -0.63 -17.35 11.52
CA PRO A 20 -0.25 -17.93 10.23
C PRO A 20 -1.37 -18.80 9.65
N ILE A 21 -1.65 -18.63 8.36
CA ILE A 21 -2.64 -19.40 7.62
C ILE A 21 -1.91 -20.49 6.83
N THR A 22 -2.08 -21.74 7.25
CA THR A 22 -1.47 -22.90 6.58
C THR A 22 -1.80 -22.96 5.09
N GLY A 23 -0.77 -22.99 4.25
CA GLY A 23 -0.91 -23.08 2.80
C GLY A 23 -1.34 -21.78 2.11
N LEU A 24 -1.41 -20.64 2.81
CA LEU A 24 -1.77 -19.35 2.24
C LEU A 24 -0.93 -19.01 1.02
N ARG A 25 0.40 -19.05 1.16
CA ARG A 25 1.33 -18.72 0.08
C ARG A 25 1.16 -19.65 -1.13
N VAL A 26 0.95 -20.94 -0.91
CA VAL A 26 0.69 -21.91 -2.00
C VAL A 26 -0.57 -21.54 -2.78
N ARG A 27 -1.63 -21.11 -2.09
CA ARG A 27 -2.89 -20.69 -2.72
C ARG A 27 -2.72 -19.36 -3.47
N LEU A 28 -2.08 -18.37 -2.86
CA LEU A 28 -1.88 -17.05 -3.47
C LEU A 28 -0.97 -17.11 -4.71
N ASN A 29 0.06 -17.97 -4.69
CA ASN A 29 0.97 -18.16 -5.82
C ASN A 29 0.28 -18.67 -7.09
N GLN A 30 -0.94 -19.22 -7.01
CA GLN A 30 -1.74 -19.59 -8.18
C GLN A 30 -2.20 -18.37 -8.99
N PHE A 31 -2.17 -17.19 -8.39
CA PHE A 31 -2.61 -15.92 -8.96
C PHE A 31 -1.44 -14.93 -9.15
N LEU A 32 -0.20 -15.39 -8.96
CA LEU A 32 0.98 -14.54 -9.01
C LEU A 32 1.14 -13.91 -10.40
N VAL A 33 1.23 -12.59 -10.44
CA VAL A 33 1.50 -11.81 -11.63
C VAL A 33 2.69 -10.89 -11.43
N ASN A 34 3.35 -10.56 -12.53
CA ASN A 34 4.40 -9.57 -12.54
C ASN A 34 3.81 -8.18 -12.83
N VAL A 35 3.95 -7.25 -11.89
CA VAL A 35 3.56 -5.85 -12.05
C VAL A 35 4.81 -5.03 -12.38
N THR A 36 4.75 -4.25 -13.44
CA THR A 36 5.83 -3.32 -13.83
C THR A 36 5.35 -1.88 -13.70
N LEU A 37 6.22 -0.92 -13.41
CA LEU A 37 5.82 0.48 -13.28
C LEU A 37 5.76 1.23 -14.62
N HIS A 38 4.85 2.20 -14.71
CA HIS A 38 4.78 3.11 -15.86
C HIS A 38 5.71 4.33 -15.66
N PRO A 39 6.75 4.52 -16.48
CA PRO A 39 7.75 5.58 -16.29
C PRO A 39 7.21 7.00 -16.55
N GLU A 40 6.21 7.16 -17.42
CA GLU A 40 5.79 8.50 -17.91
C GLU A 40 5.15 9.41 -16.85
N ARG A 41 4.73 8.88 -15.70
CA ARG A 41 4.17 9.68 -14.58
C ARG A 41 4.88 9.45 -13.25
N ALA A 42 6.00 8.74 -13.28
CA ALA A 42 6.83 8.60 -12.10
C ALA A 42 7.43 9.99 -11.79
N ASN A 43 7.21 10.50 -10.57
CA ASN A 43 7.86 11.72 -10.09
C ASN A 43 9.38 11.63 -10.36
N SER A 44 10.04 12.74 -10.67
CA SER A 44 11.43 12.83 -11.20
C SER A 44 12.53 12.26 -10.28
N HIS A 45 12.13 11.62 -9.19
CA HIS A 45 12.94 11.04 -8.14
C HIS A 45 12.77 9.50 -8.08
N ILE A 46 12.00 8.90 -8.98
CA ILE A 46 11.85 7.44 -9.09
C ILE A 46 12.87 6.92 -10.10
N PHE A 47 13.86 6.17 -9.59
CA PHE A 47 14.84 5.49 -10.41
C PHE A 47 14.42 4.04 -10.62
N LEU A 48 14.04 3.71 -11.85
CA LEU A 48 13.75 2.34 -12.27
C LEU A 48 15.07 1.65 -12.59
N HIS A 49 15.42 0.59 -11.86
CA HIS A 49 16.59 -0.24 -12.16
C HIS A 49 16.18 -1.60 -12.71
N GLY A 50 16.85 -2.03 -13.78
CA GLY A 50 16.68 -3.37 -14.34
C GLY A 50 15.45 -3.53 -15.24
N ASP A 51 14.80 -4.68 -15.16
CA ASP A 51 13.71 -5.16 -16.00
C ASP A 51 12.33 -4.51 -15.72
N LEU A 52 12.31 -3.32 -15.10
CA LEU A 52 11.12 -2.60 -14.62
C LEU A 52 10.32 -3.37 -13.55
N ARG A 53 10.89 -4.44 -12.95
CA ARG A 53 10.25 -5.30 -11.94
C ARG A 53 10.69 -4.97 -10.51
N SER A 54 11.94 -4.56 -10.35
CA SER A 54 12.50 -4.16 -9.07
C SER A 54 12.44 -2.64 -8.92
N VAL A 55 11.47 -2.18 -8.15
CA VAL A 55 11.49 -0.83 -7.60
C VAL A 55 12.31 -0.92 -6.32
N ASN A 56 13.62 -0.74 -6.43
CA ASN A 56 14.27 0.01 -5.36
C ASN A 56 13.73 1.42 -5.55
N VAL A 57 12.74 1.82 -4.75
CA VAL A 57 12.67 3.24 -4.41
C VAL A 57 13.98 3.42 -3.67
N GLY A 58 15.01 3.86 -4.41
CA GLY A 58 16.34 4.08 -3.89
C GLY A 58 16.23 5.16 -2.84
N CYS A 59 15.98 4.71 -1.62
CA CYS A 59 15.92 5.49 -0.41
C CYS A 59 17.33 5.85 0.09
N GLU A 60 18.37 5.38 -0.60
CA GLU A 60 19.74 5.77 -0.35
C GLU A 60 20.14 6.93 -1.27
N PRO A 61 20.69 8.03 -0.72
CA PRO A 61 21.18 9.13 -1.54
C PRO A 61 22.31 8.62 -2.42
N GLN A 62 22.17 8.76 -3.74
CA GLN A 62 23.36 8.80 -4.58
C GLN A 62 24.05 10.15 -4.31
N GLU A 63 25.37 10.13 -4.14
CA GLU A 63 26.21 11.33 -4.19
C GLU A 63 26.20 11.90 -5.62
N ASN A 64 25.05 12.44 -6.05
CA ASN A 64 24.93 13.18 -7.29
C ASN A 64 24.72 14.66 -6.94
N PRO A 65 25.74 15.53 -7.14
CA PRO A 65 25.71 16.92 -6.70
C PRO A 65 24.67 17.79 -7.44
N HIS A 66 23.89 17.22 -8.35
CA HIS A 66 22.84 17.91 -9.10
C HIS A 66 21.40 17.56 -8.69
N ILE A 67 21.20 16.67 -7.71
CA ILE A 67 19.86 16.30 -7.22
C ILE A 67 19.54 17.09 -5.96
N THR A 68 18.82 18.20 -6.12
CA THR A 68 18.22 18.93 -5.00
C THR A 68 16.94 18.20 -4.57
N ALA A 69 17.03 17.37 -3.53
CA ALA A 69 15.88 16.65 -2.98
C ALA A 69 14.84 17.65 -2.43
N THR A 70 13.69 17.76 -3.11
CA THR A 70 12.50 18.40 -2.54
C THR A 70 11.73 17.37 -1.71
N PRO A 71 11.19 17.72 -0.51
CA PRO A 71 10.32 16.82 0.24
C PRO A 71 9.04 16.58 -0.55
N GLY A 72 8.79 15.35 -0.98
CA GLY A 72 7.63 15.01 -1.79
C GLY A 72 7.26 13.54 -1.69
N CYS A 73 5.96 13.23 -1.77
CA CYS A 73 5.49 11.87 -1.94
C CYS A 73 5.81 11.39 -3.37
N PHE A 74 6.45 10.23 -3.47
CA PHE A 74 6.72 9.54 -4.73
C PHE A 74 5.53 8.64 -5.03
N LEU A 75 4.84 8.89 -6.15
CA LEU A 75 3.69 8.12 -6.59
C LEU A 75 4.00 7.42 -7.91
N ALA A 76 3.67 6.14 -7.99
CA ALA A 76 3.81 5.32 -9.19
C ALA A 76 2.59 4.43 -9.38
N TRP A 77 2.35 4.04 -10.63
CA TRP A 77 1.29 3.11 -11.01
C TRP A 77 1.86 1.92 -11.77
N GLY A 78 1.17 0.79 -11.66
CA GLY A 78 1.38 -0.35 -12.54
C GLY A 78 1.10 0.01 -14.00
N ALA A 79 1.87 -0.55 -14.91
CA ALA A 79 1.64 -0.45 -16.35
C ALA A 79 0.46 -1.34 -16.78
N GLN A 80 0.18 -2.38 -16.01
CA GLN A 80 -0.96 -3.26 -16.19
C GLN A 80 -2.18 -2.75 -15.43
N SER A 81 -3.34 -2.80 -16.08
CA SER A 81 -4.65 -2.67 -15.46
C SER A 81 -5.36 -4.01 -15.40
N PHE A 82 -6.20 -4.20 -14.41
CA PHE A 82 -7.03 -5.39 -14.24
C PHE A 82 -8.51 -5.04 -14.39
N THR A 83 -9.25 -5.87 -15.13
CA THR A 83 -10.67 -5.67 -15.44
C THR A 83 -11.57 -6.84 -15.03
N SER A 84 -10.97 -7.95 -14.59
CA SER A 84 -11.65 -9.21 -14.22
C SER A 84 -10.63 -10.18 -13.65
N GLY A 85 -11.05 -11.12 -12.80
CA GLY A 85 -10.21 -12.20 -12.29
C GLY A 85 -9.51 -11.88 -10.97
N LYS A 86 -8.55 -12.74 -10.64
CA LYS A 86 -7.81 -12.71 -9.38
C LYS A 86 -6.32 -12.57 -9.65
N TYR A 87 -5.67 -11.69 -8.90
CA TYR A 87 -4.28 -11.32 -9.12
C TYR A 87 -3.56 -11.15 -7.79
N TYR A 88 -2.31 -11.60 -7.75
CA TYR A 88 -1.44 -11.51 -6.60
C TYR A 88 -0.09 -10.94 -6.99
N TRP A 89 0.43 -9.99 -6.23
CA TRP A 89 1.81 -9.53 -6.36
C TRP A 89 2.41 -9.21 -4.99
N GLU A 90 3.72 -9.28 -4.90
CA GLU A 90 4.47 -9.03 -3.67
C GLU A 90 5.31 -7.76 -3.84
N VAL A 91 5.43 -6.96 -2.77
CA VAL A 91 6.21 -5.73 -2.71
C VAL A 91 7.17 -5.83 -1.54
N GLN A 92 8.44 -5.57 -1.79
CA GLN A 92 9.44 -5.45 -0.74
C GLN A 92 9.25 -4.13 0.00
N VAL A 93 8.99 -4.17 1.31
CA VAL A 93 8.77 -2.95 2.11
C VAL A 93 10.01 -2.51 2.89
N GLY A 94 10.84 -3.47 3.32
CA GLY A 94 12.12 -3.23 4.01
C GLY A 94 12.05 -2.21 5.16
N ASP A 95 13.14 -1.48 5.36
CA ASP A 95 13.27 -0.44 6.39
C ASP A 95 12.69 0.93 5.95
N SER A 96 11.90 0.96 4.88
CA SER A 96 11.33 2.20 4.32
C SER A 96 10.47 2.95 5.35
N TRP A 97 10.60 4.27 5.41
CA TRP A 97 9.97 5.05 6.48
C TRP A 97 8.46 5.13 6.31
N ASN A 98 7.98 5.73 5.21
CA ASN A 98 6.56 5.91 4.94
C ASN A 98 6.21 5.34 3.57
N TRP A 99 5.17 4.51 3.51
CA TRP A 99 4.69 3.92 2.26
C TRP A 99 3.18 3.72 2.27
N ALA A 100 2.57 3.64 1.08
CA ALA A 100 1.21 3.18 0.88
C ALA A 100 1.10 2.40 -0.42
N PHE A 101 0.55 1.19 -0.35
CA PHE A 101 0.43 0.27 -1.48
C PHE A 101 -0.98 -0.27 -1.59
N GLY A 102 -1.42 -0.54 -2.82
CA GLY A 102 -2.72 -1.15 -3.06
C GLY A 102 -3.16 -0.96 -4.50
N VAL A 103 -4.43 -0.60 -4.69
CA VAL A 103 -5.01 -0.38 -6.02
C VAL A 103 -5.86 0.89 -6.10
N CYS A 104 -5.99 1.42 -7.31
CA CYS A 104 -6.84 2.56 -7.62
C CYS A 104 -7.57 2.40 -8.96
N ASN A 105 -8.65 3.16 -9.16
CA ASN A 105 -9.33 3.27 -10.46
C ASN A 105 -8.65 4.32 -11.38
N ASP A 106 -9.22 4.50 -12.58
CA ASP A 106 -8.75 5.49 -13.56
C ASP A 106 -8.77 6.93 -13.02
N TYR A 107 -9.80 7.32 -12.26
CA TYR A 107 -9.90 8.67 -11.69
C TYR A 107 -8.66 9.01 -10.86
N TRP A 108 -8.25 8.10 -9.97
CA TRP A 108 -7.08 8.26 -9.11
C TRP A 108 -5.74 8.15 -9.85
N LYS A 109 -5.72 7.54 -11.04
CA LYS A 109 -4.54 7.47 -11.91
C LYS A 109 -4.38 8.72 -12.78
N GLU A 110 -5.49 9.33 -13.20
CA GLU A 110 -5.52 10.44 -14.14
C GLU A 110 -5.50 11.83 -13.48
N ASN A 111 -6.08 11.95 -12.28
CA ASN A 111 -6.17 13.22 -11.59
C ASN A 111 -5.05 13.40 -10.55
N SER A 112 -4.71 14.66 -10.27
CA SER A 112 -3.77 14.96 -9.20
C SER A 112 -4.42 14.65 -7.83
N TRP A 113 -3.63 14.17 -6.88
CA TRP A 113 -4.08 13.95 -5.50
C TRP A 113 -4.59 15.24 -4.81
N ASN A 114 -4.32 16.41 -5.39
CA ASN A 114 -4.77 17.71 -4.88
C ASN A 114 -6.14 18.14 -5.46
N ASP A 115 -6.63 17.45 -6.49
CA ASP A 115 -7.92 17.73 -7.15
C ASP A 115 -9.04 16.81 -6.62
N LYS A 116 -8.93 16.44 -5.34
CA LYS A 116 -9.89 15.55 -4.69
C LYS A 116 -11.26 16.20 -4.63
N ARG A 117 -12.26 15.48 -5.12
CA ARG A 117 -13.66 15.67 -4.72
C ARG A 117 -13.95 14.71 -3.58
N ASP A 118 -14.71 15.16 -2.58
CA ASP A 118 -15.00 14.41 -1.35
C ASP A 118 -15.82 13.11 -1.56
N GLU A 119 -16.16 12.75 -2.81
CA GLU A 119 -17.10 11.67 -3.14
C GLU A 119 -16.51 10.56 -4.05
N GLU A 120 -15.22 10.60 -4.38
CA GLU A 120 -14.62 9.65 -5.35
C GLU A 120 -14.10 8.37 -4.68
N ASP A 121 -14.94 7.34 -4.71
CA ASP A 121 -14.59 5.95 -4.36
C ASP A 121 -13.56 5.36 -5.33
N GLY A 122 -12.88 4.30 -4.90
CA GLY A 122 -12.00 3.52 -5.78
C GLY A 122 -10.51 3.64 -5.49
N LEU A 123 -10.14 4.06 -4.29
CA LEU A 123 -8.78 3.97 -3.77
C LEU A 123 -8.75 3.05 -2.54
N PHE A 124 -7.92 2.01 -2.62
CA PHE A 124 -7.84 0.95 -1.62
C PHE A 124 -6.38 0.66 -1.27
N LEU A 125 -5.89 1.21 -0.16
CA LEU A 125 -4.48 1.16 0.22
C LEU A 125 -4.30 0.63 1.64
N LEU A 126 -3.16 -0.04 1.85
CA LEU A 126 -2.53 -0.16 3.15
C LEU A 126 -1.35 0.80 3.20
N GLY A 127 -1.32 1.68 4.20
CA GLY A 127 -0.22 2.61 4.42
C GLY A 127 0.46 2.42 5.76
N CYS A 128 1.72 2.80 5.84
CA CYS A 128 2.54 2.70 7.03
C CYS A 128 3.33 3.99 7.20
N VAL A 129 3.41 4.47 8.44
CA VAL A 129 4.29 5.56 8.86
C VAL A 129 5.38 4.98 9.75
N LYS A 130 6.60 5.53 9.66
CA LYS A 130 7.76 5.03 10.40
C LYS A 130 7.47 4.97 11.90
N ASP A 131 7.88 3.87 12.52
CA ASP A 131 7.74 3.61 13.97
C ASP A 131 6.29 3.57 14.48
N SER A 132 5.30 3.46 13.57
CA SER A 132 3.89 3.30 13.91
C SER A 132 3.30 1.99 13.36
N HIS A 133 2.10 1.67 13.83
CA HIS A 133 1.25 0.65 13.22
C HIS A 133 0.88 1.07 11.79
N CYS A 134 0.60 0.10 10.91
CA CYS A 134 0.05 0.42 9.59
C CYS A 134 -1.41 0.88 9.75
N ALA A 135 -1.84 1.80 8.90
CA ALA A 135 -3.20 2.28 8.77
C ALA A 135 -3.77 1.89 7.41
N LEU A 136 -5.04 1.53 7.36
CA LEU A 136 -5.75 1.35 6.10
C LEU A 136 -6.21 2.72 5.59
N PHE A 137 -6.01 2.96 4.31
CA PHE A 137 -6.53 4.16 3.65
C PHE A 137 -7.52 3.72 2.59
N THR A 138 -8.79 3.89 2.92
CA THR A 138 -9.95 3.69 2.04
C THR A 138 -10.66 5.02 1.90
N THR A 139 -11.01 5.40 0.67
CA THR A 139 -11.72 6.67 0.44
C THR A 139 -13.15 6.66 0.96
N SER A 140 -13.74 5.48 1.21
CA SER A 140 -15.02 5.36 1.92
C SER A 140 -15.28 3.95 2.47
N PRO A 141 -15.51 3.78 3.79
CA PRO A 141 -15.26 4.74 4.87
C PRO A 141 -13.76 4.82 5.20
N LEU A 142 -13.27 5.99 5.61
CA LEU A 142 -11.91 6.16 6.15
C LEU A 142 -11.76 5.34 7.44
N MET A 143 -11.04 4.22 7.40
CA MET A 143 -10.81 3.35 8.55
C MET A 143 -9.36 3.35 8.99
N PHE A 144 -9.06 4.00 10.11
CA PHE A 144 -7.75 3.88 10.76
C PHE A 144 -7.76 2.65 11.68
N GLN A 145 -7.44 1.48 11.13
CA GLN A 145 -7.15 0.30 11.93
C GLN A 145 -5.65 0.12 12.02
N TYR A 146 -5.16 -0.04 13.25
CA TYR A 146 -3.77 -0.37 13.53
C TYR A 146 -3.54 -1.86 13.28
N VAL A 147 -2.69 -2.18 12.31
CA VAL A 147 -2.30 -3.56 11.98
C VAL A 147 -0.78 -3.73 12.06
N PRO A 148 -0.28 -4.95 12.37
CA PRO A 148 1.15 -5.22 12.44
C PRO A 148 1.86 -4.85 11.13
N ARG A 149 3.01 -4.19 11.24
CA ARG A 149 3.82 -3.81 10.09
C ARG A 149 4.53 -5.05 9.50
N PRO A 150 4.39 -5.34 8.19
CA PRO A 150 5.23 -6.33 7.54
C PRO A 150 6.69 -5.83 7.47
N THR A 151 7.66 -6.68 7.81
CA THR A 151 9.08 -6.32 7.87
C THR A 151 9.89 -6.76 6.65
N GLY A 152 9.39 -7.70 5.84
CA GLY A 152 10.02 -8.09 4.57
C GLY A 152 9.12 -7.78 3.39
N GLN A 153 8.18 -8.70 3.09
CA GLN A 153 7.32 -8.61 1.91
C GLN A 153 5.85 -8.44 2.28
N LEU A 154 5.23 -7.44 1.64
CA LEU A 154 3.79 -7.23 1.62
C LEU A 154 3.22 -7.87 0.36
N GLY A 155 2.30 -8.82 0.51
CA GLY A 155 1.52 -9.35 -0.60
C GLY A 155 0.21 -8.59 -0.76
N ILE A 156 -0.18 -8.32 -2.00
CA ILE A 156 -1.44 -7.67 -2.35
C ILE A 156 -2.21 -8.63 -3.25
N PHE A 157 -3.42 -8.99 -2.84
CA PHE A 157 -4.31 -9.88 -3.56
C PHE A 157 -5.59 -9.15 -3.96
N LEU A 158 -5.82 -9.04 -5.26
CA LEU A 158 -7.03 -8.47 -5.85
C LEU A 158 -7.97 -9.62 -6.27
N ASP A 159 -9.21 -9.59 -5.80
CA ASP A 159 -10.30 -10.43 -6.31
C ASP A 159 -11.34 -9.49 -6.94
N TYR A 160 -11.30 -9.33 -8.27
CA TYR A 160 -12.10 -8.35 -8.99
C TYR A 160 -13.59 -8.66 -8.85
N GLU A 161 -14.01 -9.89 -9.15
CA GLU A 161 -15.39 -10.33 -9.01
C GLU A 161 -15.83 -10.39 -7.54
N GLY A 162 -14.93 -10.77 -6.63
CA GLY A 162 -15.16 -10.77 -5.20
C GLY A 162 -15.24 -9.37 -4.58
N ARG A 163 -14.84 -8.32 -5.31
CA ARG A 163 -14.78 -6.93 -4.83
C ARG A 163 -13.95 -6.78 -3.56
N THR A 164 -12.80 -7.45 -3.51
CA THR A 164 -11.89 -7.38 -2.36
C THR A 164 -10.45 -7.07 -2.76
N VAL A 165 -9.76 -6.43 -1.82
CA VAL A 165 -8.31 -6.24 -1.83
C VAL A 165 -7.78 -6.73 -0.48
N SER A 166 -6.98 -7.79 -0.51
CA SER A 166 -6.37 -8.37 0.69
C SER A 166 -4.88 -8.07 0.76
N PHE A 167 -4.42 -7.73 1.96
CA PHE A 167 -3.03 -7.47 2.29
C PHE A 167 -2.51 -8.59 3.18
N VAL A 168 -1.37 -9.17 2.84
CA VAL A 168 -0.79 -10.31 3.56
C VAL A 168 0.65 -10.04 3.95
N ASN A 169 1.02 -10.47 5.15
CA ASN A 169 2.41 -10.56 5.55
C ASN A 169 2.95 -11.88 4.99
N VAL A 170 3.80 -11.79 3.96
CA VAL A 170 4.28 -12.98 3.24
C VAL A 170 5.17 -13.83 4.14
N ASP A 171 6.00 -13.20 4.96
CA ASP A 171 6.97 -13.87 5.81
C ASP A 171 6.29 -14.63 6.95
N GLN A 172 5.24 -14.03 7.53
CA GLN A 172 4.42 -14.66 8.56
C GLN A 172 3.31 -15.56 7.99
N SER A 173 3.13 -15.55 6.67
CA SER A 173 2.01 -16.24 6.00
C SER A 173 0.65 -15.92 6.65
N SER A 174 0.43 -14.67 7.02
CA SER A 174 -0.76 -14.21 7.74
C SER A 174 -1.49 -13.11 6.98
N LEU A 175 -2.81 -13.02 7.21
CA LEU A 175 -3.63 -11.94 6.66
C LEU A 175 -3.45 -10.68 7.52
N ILE A 176 -3.05 -9.58 6.91
CA ILE A 176 -3.01 -8.27 7.58
C ILE A 176 -4.43 -7.71 7.61
N HIS A 177 -5.06 -7.59 6.44
CA HIS A 177 -6.43 -7.08 6.32
C HIS A 177 -7.05 -7.43 4.97
N THR A 178 -8.39 -7.39 4.88
CA THR A 178 -9.13 -7.43 3.62
C THR A 178 -10.12 -6.27 3.54
N ILE A 179 -9.90 -5.37 2.59
CA ILE A 179 -10.90 -4.38 2.21
C ILE A 179 -11.95 -5.10 1.36
N SER A 180 -13.22 -4.96 1.74
CA SER A 180 -14.35 -5.63 1.08
C SER A 180 -15.33 -4.61 0.52
N ASN A 181 -16.25 -5.07 -0.34
CA ASN A 181 -17.24 -4.23 -1.01
C ASN A 181 -16.60 -3.09 -1.83
N CYS A 182 -15.45 -3.36 -2.43
CA CYS A 182 -14.77 -2.37 -3.25
C CYS A 182 -15.61 -1.97 -4.48
N THR A 183 -15.78 -0.66 -4.65
CA THR A 183 -16.35 -0.08 -5.86
C THR A 183 -15.26 -0.01 -6.93
N PHE A 184 -15.14 -1.08 -7.72
CA PHE A 184 -14.22 -1.09 -8.86
C PHE A 184 -14.84 -0.39 -10.08
N SER A 185 -14.02 0.45 -10.72
CA SER A 185 -14.22 0.92 -12.10
C SER A 185 -13.69 -0.16 -13.06
N PRO A 186 -14.05 -0.17 -14.37
CA PRO A 186 -13.62 -1.24 -15.28
C PRO A 186 -12.12 -1.51 -15.28
N TYR A 187 -11.28 -0.49 -15.04
CA TYR A 187 -9.84 -0.65 -14.91
C TYR A 187 -9.38 -0.35 -13.48
N ILE A 188 -8.63 -1.30 -12.93
CA ILE A 188 -7.98 -1.21 -11.63
C ILE A 188 -6.48 -1.29 -11.80
N TRP A 189 -5.77 -0.35 -11.21
CA TRP A 189 -4.33 -0.16 -11.35
C TRP A 189 -3.63 -0.40 -10.02
N PRO A 190 -2.55 -1.19 -9.98
CA PRO A 190 -1.62 -1.17 -8.87
C PRO A 190 -1.10 0.25 -8.65
N ILE A 191 -1.01 0.67 -7.39
CA ILE A 191 -0.53 1.99 -7.00
C ILE A 191 0.49 1.85 -5.86
N PHE A 192 1.55 2.63 -5.96
CA PHE A 192 2.69 2.60 -5.06
C PHE A 192 3.07 4.02 -4.65
N CYS A 193 3.07 4.29 -3.35
CA CYS A 193 3.44 5.57 -2.78
C CYS A 193 4.53 5.38 -1.72
N CYS A 194 5.59 6.18 -1.78
CA CYS A 194 6.65 6.22 -0.77
C CYS A 194 7.04 7.67 -0.47
N SER A 195 7.49 7.99 0.74
CA SER A 195 8.04 9.32 1.04
C SER A 195 9.23 9.30 2.00
N HIS A 196 10.13 10.26 1.80
CA HIS A 196 11.15 10.65 2.76
C HIS A 196 10.71 11.92 3.49
N VAL A 197 10.96 11.97 4.80
CA VAL A 197 10.89 13.20 5.60
C VAL A 197 12.31 13.61 5.92
#